data_AF-A0AAV5STV5-F1
#
_entry.id   AF-A0AAV5STV5-F1
#
_cell.length_a   1.000
_cell.length_b   1.000
_cell.length_c   1.000
_cell.angle_alpha   90.00
_cell.angle_beta   90.00
_cell.angle_gamma   90.00
#
_symmetry.space_group_name_H-M   'P 1'
#
loop_
_entity.id
_entity.type
_entity.pdbx_description
1 polymer ?
#
loop_
_entity_poly.entity_id
_entity_poly.type
_entity_poly.pdbx_seq_one_letter_code
_entity_poly.pdbx_strand_id
1 'polypeptide(L)'
;AIPEEFLTTWSYDKQEGFDDYLASKGVPWVIRKLILISGHVIKFEKTEGNKWSADHNMGKRSSKYEFFLGEEFQAKGFDQAEHKILIVMDGDALVESHQRLDKPDDPAEIYTYTIENGRLVQAMRSGNVSCKRYFKKKN
;
A
#
# COMPACT_ATOMS: atom_id res chain seq x y z
N ALA A 1 1.42 -15.14 -10.56
CA ALA A 1 2.71 -14.60 -10.10
C ALA A 1 2.68 -13.08 -10.27
N ILE A 2 3.48 -12.32 -9.51
CA ILE A 2 3.57 -10.86 -9.69
C ILE A 2 4.35 -10.57 -10.97
N PRO A 3 3.84 -9.73 -11.90
CA PRO A 3 4.57 -9.35 -13.11
C PRO A 3 5.89 -8.62 -12.80
N GLU A 4 6.92 -8.84 -13.63
CA GLU A 4 8.25 -8.25 -13.43
C GLU A 4 8.25 -6.71 -13.39
N GLU A 5 7.27 -6.09 -14.05
CA GLU A 5 7.11 -4.65 -14.07
C GLU A 5 6.95 -4.07 -12.66
N PHE A 6 6.29 -4.77 -11.75
CA PHE A 6 6.14 -4.35 -10.36
C PHE A 6 7.46 -4.45 -9.58
N LEU A 7 8.35 -5.37 -9.94
CA LEU A 7 9.51 -5.83 -9.17
C LEU A 7 10.68 -4.86 -9.22
N THR A 8 10.46 -3.68 -8.67
CA THR A 8 11.45 -2.63 -8.60
C THR A 8 11.19 -1.74 -7.40
N THR A 9 12.00 -0.69 -7.26
CA THR A 9 11.76 0.35 -6.28
C THR A 9 10.99 1.49 -6.94
N TRP A 10 9.91 1.91 -6.31
CA TRP A 10 9.00 2.96 -6.72
C TRP A 10 9.11 4.11 -5.74
N SER A 11 9.30 5.33 -6.23
CA SER A 11 9.32 6.54 -5.42
C SER A 11 8.10 7.39 -5.72
N TYR A 12 7.51 7.94 -4.67
CA TYR A 12 6.39 8.87 -4.73
C TYR A 12 6.64 9.98 -5.75
N ASP A 13 5.61 10.29 -6.53
CA ASP A 13 5.63 11.34 -7.55
C ASP A 13 4.49 12.35 -7.33
N LYS A 14 3.24 11.87 -7.31
CA LYS A 14 2.06 12.71 -7.11
C LYS A 14 0.92 11.94 -6.44
N GLN A 15 -0.09 12.65 -5.96
CA GLN A 15 -1.31 12.08 -5.37
C GLN A 15 -2.53 12.95 -5.64
N GLU A 16 -3.69 12.31 -5.71
CA GLU A 16 -5.00 12.90 -5.99
C GLU A 16 -5.98 12.37 -4.93
N GLY A 17 -6.73 13.27 -4.27
CA GLY A 17 -7.73 12.90 -3.25
C GLY A 17 -7.19 12.32 -1.94
N PHE A 18 -5.87 12.36 -1.70
CA PHE A 18 -5.28 11.69 -0.52
C PHE A 18 -5.58 12.39 0.81
N ASP A 19 -5.62 13.73 0.85
CA ASP A 19 -6.01 14.47 2.08
C ASP A 19 -7.46 14.16 2.46
N ASP A 20 -8.36 14.14 1.47
CA ASP A 20 -9.78 13.80 1.67
C ASP A 20 -9.96 12.35 2.11
N TYR A 21 -9.19 11.43 1.52
CA TYR A 21 -9.18 10.03 1.95
C TYR A 21 -8.75 9.91 3.43
N LEU A 22 -7.64 10.52 3.82
CA LEU A 22 -7.17 10.51 5.21
C LEU A 22 -8.19 11.20 6.14
N ALA A 23 -8.83 12.28 5.69
CA ALA A 23 -9.88 12.97 6.44
C ALA A 23 -11.12 12.09 6.65
N SER A 24 -11.56 11.36 5.62
CA SER A 24 -12.69 10.42 5.69
C SER A 24 -12.43 9.26 6.65
N LYS A 25 -11.15 8.89 6.83
CA LYS A 25 -10.69 7.89 7.81
C LYS A 25 -10.50 8.47 9.22
N GLY A 26 -10.85 9.73 9.46
CA GLY A 26 -10.76 10.38 10.77
C GLY A 26 -9.35 10.79 11.18
N VAL A 27 -8.37 10.81 10.26
CA VAL A 27 -6.99 11.20 10.58
C VAL A 27 -6.95 12.70 10.92
N PRO A 28 -6.38 13.12 12.07
CA PRO A 28 -6.33 14.53 12.46
C PRO A 28 -5.60 15.42 11.45
N TRP A 29 -6.09 16.65 11.20
CA TRP A 29 -5.59 17.55 10.16
C TRP A 29 -4.07 17.76 10.17
N VAL A 30 -3.47 17.99 11.35
CA VAL A 30 -2.02 18.17 11.47
C VAL A 30 -1.25 16.92 11.03
N ILE A 31 -1.74 15.73 11.43
CA ILE A 31 -1.14 14.45 11.05
C ILE A 31 -1.27 14.23 9.54
N ARG A 32 -2.41 14.59 8.93
CA ARG A 32 -2.58 14.52 7.47
C ARG A 32 -1.53 15.36 6.77
N LYS A 33 -1.33 16.62 7.16
CA LYS A 33 -0.30 17.49 6.53
C LYS A 33 1.10 16.89 6.62
N LEU A 34 1.46 16.26 7.73
CA LEU A 34 2.74 15.54 7.86
C LEU A 34 2.85 14.33 6.91
N ILE A 35 1.76 13.57 6.72
CA ILE A 35 1.72 12.44 5.80
C ILE A 35 1.83 12.91 4.33
N LEU A 36 1.18 14.02 3.97
CA LEU A 36 1.22 14.53 2.59
C LEU A 36 2.64 14.96 2.16
N ILE A 37 3.50 15.34 3.11
CA ILE A 37 4.88 15.75 2.85
C ILE A 37 5.90 14.63 3.05
N SER A 38 5.54 13.48 3.64
CA SER A 38 6.51 12.48 4.09
C SER A 38 7.17 11.64 2.99
N GLY A 39 6.87 11.91 1.72
CA GLY A 39 7.25 11.05 0.60
C GLY A 39 6.73 9.62 0.80
N HIS A 40 7.05 8.71 -0.10
CA HIS A 40 6.83 7.27 0.08
C HIS A 40 7.64 6.51 -0.95
N VAL A 41 8.38 5.50 -0.54
CA VAL A 41 9.08 4.56 -1.42
C VAL A 41 8.49 3.18 -1.20
N ILE A 42 8.16 2.48 -2.28
CA ILE A 42 7.66 1.10 -2.25
C ILE A 42 8.63 0.24 -3.02
N LYS A 43 9.09 -0.87 -2.45
CA LYS A 43 9.94 -1.83 -3.14
C LYS A 43 9.26 -3.18 -3.15
N PHE A 44 8.99 -3.70 -4.34
CA PHE A 44 8.51 -5.07 -4.53
C PHE A 44 9.64 -5.92 -5.05
N GLU A 45 9.81 -7.11 -4.48
CA GLU A 45 10.92 -8.01 -4.78
C GLU A 45 10.42 -9.45 -4.79
N LYS A 46 10.97 -10.25 -5.71
CA LYS A 46 10.88 -11.70 -5.60
C LYS A 46 11.98 -12.17 -4.65
N THR A 47 11.63 -12.91 -3.61
CA THR A 47 12.61 -13.52 -2.70
C THR A 47 12.77 -15.00 -3.07
N GLU A 48 13.50 -15.77 -2.25
CA GLU A 48 13.80 -17.15 -2.57
C GLU A 48 12.54 -18.02 -2.73
N GLY A 49 12.49 -18.81 -3.81
CA GLY A 49 11.37 -19.69 -4.12
C GLY A 49 10.12 -18.94 -4.62
N ASN A 50 9.00 -19.16 -3.94
CA ASN A 50 7.67 -18.62 -4.28
C ASN A 50 7.24 -17.45 -3.38
N LYS A 51 8.18 -16.89 -2.62
CA LYS A 51 7.94 -15.76 -1.72
C LYS A 51 8.20 -14.42 -2.41
N TRP A 52 7.51 -13.40 -1.91
CA TRP A 52 7.62 -12.03 -2.34
C TRP A 52 7.88 -11.15 -1.12
N SER A 53 8.51 -10.00 -1.33
CA SER A 53 8.72 -8.99 -0.31
C SER A 53 8.13 -7.67 -0.79
N ALA A 54 7.42 -6.99 0.10
CA ALA A 54 7.01 -5.60 -0.07
C ALA A 54 7.58 -4.78 1.08
N ASP A 55 8.34 -3.74 0.73
CA ASP A 55 8.91 -2.77 1.66
C ASP A 55 8.32 -1.40 1.35
N HIS A 56 7.61 -0.84 2.32
CA HIS A 56 7.04 0.49 2.24
C HIS A 56 7.79 1.40 3.20
N ASN A 57 8.45 2.43 2.69
CA ASN A 57 9.25 3.38 3.46
C ASN A 57 8.70 4.81 3.32
N MET A 58 8.32 5.41 4.45
CA MET A 58 7.76 6.76 4.56
C MET A 58 8.62 7.63 5.48
N GLY A 59 9.95 7.56 5.29
CA GLY A 59 10.93 8.30 6.08
C GLY A 59 11.15 7.71 7.47
N LYS A 60 10.32 8.11 8.45
CA LYS A 60 10.43 7.62 9.84
C LYS A 60 9.61 6.35 10.12
N ARG A 61 8.66 6.02 9.23
CA ARG A 61 7.85 4.80 9.34
C ARG A 61 8.14 3.93 8.14
N SER A 62 8.48 2.68 8.40
CA SER A 62 8.64 1.67 7.38
C SER A 62 7.94 0.39 7.80
N SER A 63 7.29 -0.28 6.85
CA SER A 63 6.78 -1.63 7.02
C SER A 63 7.42 -2.50 5.94
N LYS A 64 7.98 -3.63 6.36
CA LYS A 64 8.50 -4.65 5.46
C LYS A 64 7.93 -5.99 5.86
N TYR A 65 7.39 -6.71 4.91
CA TYR A 65 6.88 -8.06 5.13
C TYR A 65 7.19 -8.96 3.93
N GLU A 66 7.42 -10.24 4.24
CA GLU A 66 7.54 -11.32 3.27
C GLU A 66 6.23 -12.11 3.24
N PHE A 67 5.76 -12.46 2.05
CA PHE A 67 4.45 -13.07 1.86
C PHE A 67 4.43 -14.07 0.71
N PHE A 68 3.45 -14.97 0.76
CA PHE A 68 3.05 -15.79 -0.37
C PHE A 68 1.79 -15.17 -0.99
N LEU A 69 1.72 -15.16 -2.32
CA LEU A 69 0.50 -14.69 -3.00
C LEU A 69 -0.67 -15.62 -2.66
N GLY A 70 -1.81 -15.04 -2.26
CA GLY A 70 -3.02 -15.79 -1.92
C GLY A 70 -3.05 -16.38 -0.50
N GLU A 71 -2.00 -16.16 0.31
CA GLU A 71 -1.98 -16.59 1.70
C GLU A 71 -2.10 -15.40 2.64
N GLU A 72 -2.96 -15.55 3.66
CA GLU A 72 -3.09 -14.55 4.72
C GLU A 72 -1.91 -14.64 5.70
N PHE A 73 -1.41 -13.49 6.15
CA PHE A 73 -0.39 -13.40 7.18
C PHE A 73 -0.69 -12.25 8.15
N GLN A 74 0.00 -12.21 9.30
CA GLN A 74 -0.14 -11.11 10.26
C GLN A 74 1.12 -10.25 10.23
N ALA A 75 0.94 -8.93 10.15
CA ALA A 75 2.03 -7.97 10.29
C ALA A 75 1.51 -6.62 10.77
N LYS A 76 2.43 -5.77 11.23
CA LYS A 76 2.10 -4.39 11.63
C LYS A 76 1.82 -3.51 10.42
N GLY A 77 0.67 -2.85 10.44
CA GLY A 77 0.32 -1.81 9.48
C GLY A 77 1.05 -0.48 9.73
N PHE A 78 0.82 0.51 8.88
CA PHE A 78 1.39 1.86 9.01
C PHE A 78 0.93 2.61 10.27
N ASP A 79 -0.25 2.25 10.77
CA ASP A 79 -0.82 2.74 12.02
C ASP A 79 -0.20 2.07 13.27
N GLN A 80 0.72 1.11 13.09
CA GLN A 80 1.36 0.27 14.11
C GLN A 80 0.43 -0.73 14.81
N ALA A 81 -0.83 -0.85 14.38
CA ALA A 81 -1.70 -1.94 14.82
C ALA A 81 -1.29 -3.25 14.13
N GLU A 82 -1.69 -4.39 14.70
CA GLU A 82 -1.56 -5.69 14.05
C GLU A 82 -2.69 -5.88 13.03
N HIS A 83 -2.33 -6.26 11.81
CA HIS A 83 -3.25 -6.45 10.69
C HIS A 83 -3.14 -7.88 10.19
N LYS A 84 -4.29 -8.45 9.80
CA LYS A 84 -4.35 -9.62 8.92
C LYS A 84 -4.29 -9.12 7.48
N ILE A 85 -3.24 -9.51 6.76
CA ILE A 85 -2.93 -9.02 5.43
C ILE A 85 -3.09 -10.16 4.42
N LEU A 86 -3.75 -9.88 3.30
CA LEU A 86 -3.86 -10.77 2.15
C LEU A 86 -3.41 -10.01 0.90
N ILE A 87 -2.50 -10.60 0.13
CA ILE A 87 -2.01 -10.02 -1.13
C ILE A 87 -2.27 -11.01 -2.27
N VAL A 88 -3.01 -10.55 -3.28
CA VAL A 88 -3.43 -11.35 -4.43
C VAL A 88 -3.23 -10.58 -5.74
N MET A 89 -3.14 -11.32 -6.84
CA MET A 89 -3.30 -10.75 -8.17
C MET A 89 -4.78 -10.87 -8.57
N ASP A 90 -5.41 -9.76 -8.90
CA ASP A 90 -6.72 -9.70 -9.52
C ASP A 90 -6.56 -9.13 -10.94
N GLY A 91 -6.52 -10.01 -11.93
CA GLY A 91 -6.13 -9.66 -13.29
C GLY A 91 -4.71 -9.11 -13.36
N ASP A 92 -4.57 -7.85 -13.77
CA ASP A 92 -3.32 -7.09 -13.86
C ASP A 92 -3.03 -6.26 -12.60
N ALA A 93 -3.94 -6.25 -11.63
CA ALA A 93 -3.80 -5.50 -10.40
C ALA A 93 -3.25 -6.37 -9.26
N LEU A 94 -2.27 -5.84 -8.53
CA LEU A 94 -1.86 -6.38 -7.25
C LEU A 94 -2.77 -5.78 -6.17
N VAL A 95 -3.57 -6.60 -5.50
CA VAL A 95 -4.52 -6.16 -4.47
C VAL A 95 -4.03 -6.60 -3.11
N GLU A 96 -3.93 -5.65 -2.20
CA GLU A 96 -3.50 -5.82 -0.84
C GLU A 96 -4.64 -5.41 0.11
N SER A 97 -5.10 -6.36 0.94
CA SER A 97 -6.19 -6.18 1.90
C SER A 97 -5.64 -6.21 3.32
N HIS A 98 -6.03 -5.24 4.14
CA HIS A 98 -5.58 -5.06 5.52
C HIS A 98 -6.79 -5.05 6.46
N GLN A 99 -6.97 -6.11 7.24
CA GLN A 99 -7.96 -6.15 8.32
C GLN A 99 -7.27 -5.93 9.66
N ARG A 100 -7.64 -4.87 10.38
CA ARG A 100 -7.14 -4.64 11.74
C ARG A 100 -7.65 -5.72 12.69
N LEU A 101 -6.74 -6.32 13.46
CA LEU A 101 -7.09 -7.35 14.44
C LEU A 101 -7.77 -6.78 15.69
N ASP A 102 -7.45 -5.53 16.05
CA ASP A 102 -8.05 -4.83 17.19
C ASP A 102 -9.43 -4.23 16.87
N LYS A 103 -9.79 -4.18 15.59
CA LYS A 103 -11.06 -3.67 15.08
C LYS A 103 -11.59 -4.57 13.96
N PRO A 104 -11.98 -5.82 14.27
CA PRO A 104 -12.40 -6.79 13.25
C PRO A 104 -13.71 -6.39 12.55
N ASP A 105 -14.54 -5.54 13.18
CA ASP A 105 -15.80 -5.06 12.62
C ASP A 105 -15.62 -3.86 11.66
N ASP A 106 -14.46 -3.21 11.69
CA ASP A 106 -14.14 -2.13 10.73
C ASP A 106 -13.88 -2.76 9.35
N PRO A 107 -14.33 -2.14 8.24
CA PRO A 107 -14.02 -2.63 6.90
C PRO A 107 -12.50 -2.70 6.66
N ALA A 108 -12.05 -3.79 6.04
CA ALA A 108 -10.67 -3.94 5.61
C ALA A 108 -10.25 -2.79 4.67
N GLU A 109 -9.01 -2.34 4.80
CA GLU A 109 -8.41 -1.37 3.90
C GLU A 109 -7.88 -2.08 2.66
N ILE A 110 -8.32 -1.63 1.49
CA ILE A 110 -7.93 -2.22 0.21
C ILE A 110 -7.01 -1.24 -0.54
N TYR A 111 -5.82 -1.73 -0.87
CA TYR A 111 -4.84 -1.05 -1.70
C TYR A 111 -4.71 -1.81 -3.01
N THR A 112 -5.06 -1.14 -4.12
CA THR A 112 -4.95 -1.73 -5.45
C THR A 112 -3.80 -1.07 -6.20
N TYR A 113 -2.83 -1.87 -6.64
CA TYR A 113 -1.68 -1.40 -7.41
C TYR A 113 -1.76 -1.87 -8.85
N THR A 114 -1.58 -0.95 -9.78
CA THR A 114 -1.51 -1.22 -11.23
C THR A 114 -0.29 -0.55 -11.84
N ILE A 115 0.16 -1.05 -12.99
CA ILE A 115 1.18 -0.38 -13.81
C ILE A 115 0.48 0.38 -14.92
N GLU A 116 0.51 1.71 -14.86
CA GLU A 116 -0.07 2.59 -15.87
C GLU A 116 1.05 3.43 -16.50
N ASN A 117 1.30 3.27 -17.80
CA ASN A 117 2.31 4.04 -18.54
C ASN A 117 3.71 4.04 -17.86
N GLY A 118 4.15 2.87 -17.36
CA GLY A 118 5.44 2.70 -16.68
C GLY A 118 5.51 3.32 -15.27
N ARG A 119 4.36 3.68 -14.69
CA ARG A 119 4.24 4.16 -13.30
C ARG A 119 3.44 3.16 -12.49
N LEU A 120 3.81 3.01 -11.22
CA LEU A 120 2.97 2.32 -10.26
C LEU A 120 1.87 3.28 -9.78
N VAL A 121 0.62 2.85 -9.88
CA VAL A 121 -0.55 3.60 -9.41
C VAL A 121 -1.21 2.82 -8.28
N GLN A 122 -1.22 3.40 -7.09
CA GLN A 122 -1.97 2.90 -5.94
C GLN A 122 -3.32 3.59 -5.89
N ALA A 123 -4.41 2.83 -5.96
CA ALA A 123 -5.77 3.30 -5.76
C ALA A 123 -6.31 2.82 -4.40
N MET A 124 -7.02 3.71 -3.69
CA MET A 124 -7.68 3.43 -2.41
C MET A 124 -9.06 4.07 -2.41
N ARG A 125 -9.97 3.51 -1.61
CA ARG A 125 -11.33 4.06 -1.44
C ARG A 125 -11.78 3.97 0.01
N SER A 126 -12.49 5.01 0.46
CA SER A 126 -13.23 5.00 1.73
C SER A 126 -14.61 5.61 1.49
N GLY A 127 -15.66 4.79 1.57
CA GLY A 127 -17.02 5.20 1.21
C GLY A 127 -17.11 5.73 -0.22
N ASN A 128 -17.38 7.02 -0.38
CA ASN A 128 -17.45 7.71 -1.68
C ASN A 128 -16.16 8.46 -2.05
N VAL A 129 -15.15 8.46 -1.18
CA VAL A 129 -13.87 9.14 -1.42
C VAL A 129 -12.90 8.16 -2.06
N SER A 130 -12.42 8.49 -3.25
CA SER A 130 -11.34 7.77 -3.94
C SER A 130 -10.05 8.56 -3.89
N CYS A 131 -8.93 7.85 -3.72
CA CYS A 131 -7.60 8.42 -3.82
C CYS A 131 -6.75 7.62 -4.81
N LYS A 132 -5.92 8.33 -5.57
CA LYS A 132 -4.83 7.73 -6.36
C LYS A 132 -3.49 8.31 -5.94
N ARG A 133 -2.49 7.45 -5.79
CA ARG A 133 -1.09 7.83 -5.55
C ARG A 133 -0.24 7.24 -6.67
N TYR A 134 0.62 8.06 -7.23
CA TYR A 134 1.43 7.73 -8.40
C TYR A 134 2.89 7.70 -7.98
N PHE A 135 3.59 6.67 -8.44
CA PHE A 135 4.98 6.43 -8.13
C PHE A 135 5.75 6.21 -9.43
N LYS A 136 6.94 6.81 -9.51
CA LYS A 136 7.89 6.62 -10.58
C LYS A 136 8.94 5.59 -10.19
N LYS A 137 9.46 4.86 -11.16
CA LYS A 137 10.59 3.96 -10.94
C LYS A 137 11.76 4.75 -10.34
N LYS A 138 12.34 4.26 -9.26
CA LYS A 138 13.51 4.83 -8.61
C LYS A 138 14.73 4.33 -9.38
N ASN A 139 15.41 5.24 -10.06
CA ASN A 139 16.72 4.97 -10.68
C ASN A 139 17.79 4.78 -9.61
#